data_AF-A0AAJ6ZRB8-F1
#
_entry.id   AF-A0AAJ6ZRB8-F1
#
_cell.length_a   1.000
_cell.length_b   1.000
_cell.length_c   1.000
_cell.angle_alpha   90.00
_cell.angle_beta   90.00
_cell.angle_gamma   90.00
#
_symmetry.space_group_name_H-M   'P 1'
#
loop_
_entity.id
_entity.type
_entity.pdbx_description
1 polymer ?
#
loop_
_entity_poly.entity_id
_entity_poly.type
_entity_poly.pdbx_seq_one_letter_code
_entity_poly.pdbx_strand_id
1 'polypeptide(L)'
;MLLHNCFLILSICLLLHTAITSAKLRCRKNEVLVMNPTPCADRVCPRNAKALREACITPSHIKLPPKCVCRFNYSRDRRGRCIPTHSCPPIACGHNEIFDACPPQCPSDDCSQATPSGRCPIVGRIGIVTQCRPQCRCAYHHWRKNNVCVPYEQCNITPIKREPRSCNATTENI
;
A
#
# COMPACT_ATOMS: atom_id res chain seq x y z
N MET A 1 -42.72 23.20 -45.74
CA MET A 1 -42.02 24.05 -44.74
C MET A 1 -42.11 23.49 -43.32
N LEU A 2 -43.26 22.99 -42.87
CA LEU A 2 -43.45 22.41 -41.52
C LEU A 2 -42.56 21.18 -41.21
N LEU A 3 -42.35 20.27 -42.17
CA LEU A 3 -41.48 19.09 -41.97
C LEU A 3 -39.99 19.45 -41.79
N HIS A 4 -39.52 20.51 -42.46
CA HIS A 4 -38.11 20.93 -42.41
C HIS A 4 -37.76 21.52 -41.04
N ASN A 5 -38.68 22.30 -40.46
CA ASN A 5 -38.55 22.84 -39.11
C ASN A 5 -38.59 21.73 -38.03
N CYS A 6 -39.40 20.68 -38.26
CA CYS A 6 -39.48 19.54 -37.35
C CYS A 6 -38.16 18.74 -37.31
N PHE A 7 -37.55 18.49 -38.47
CA PHE A 7 -36.24 17.85 -38.57
C PHE A 7 -35.12 18.68 -37.92
N LEU A 8 -35.15 20.00 -38.09
CA LEU A 8 -34.17 20.89 -37.49
C LEU A 8 -34.25 20.83 -35.96
N ILE A 9 -35.47 20.91 -35.39
CA ILE A 9 -35.74 20.83 -33.95
C ILE A 9 -35.32 19.47 -33.39
N LEU A 10 -35.67 18.37 -34.05
CA LEU A 10 -35.26 17.01 -33.63
C LEU A 10 -33.73 16.86 -33.62
N SER A 11 -33.02 17.41 -34.62
CA SER A 11 -31.56 17.37 -34.66
C SER A 11 -30.93 18.19 -33.52
N ILE A 12 -31.47 19.37 -33.22
CA ILE A 12 -31.01 20.24 -32.14
C ILE A 12 -31.27 19.57 -30.78
N CYS A 13 -32.43 18.93 -30.60
CA CYS A 13 -32.74 18.15 -29.39
C CYS A 13 -31.82 16.94 -29.23
N LEU A 14 -31.48 16.22 -30.32
CA LEU A 14 -30.56 15.09 -30.27
C LEU A 14 -29.13 15.55 -29.91
N LEU A 15 -28.67 16.66 -30.49
CA LEU A 15 -27.38 17.28 -30.17
C LEU A 15 -27.34 17.77 -28.71
N LEU A 16 -28.41 18.41 -28.23
CA LEU A 16 -28.55 18.81 -26.83
C LEU A 16 -28.57 17.59 -25.89
N HIS A 17 -29.28 16.51 -26.25
CA HIS A 17 -29.30 15.27 -25.45
C HIS A 17 -27.91 14.61 -25.38
N THR A 18 -27.16 14.57 -26.48
CA THR A 18 -25.78 14.04 -26.48
C THR A 18 -24.80 14.92 -25.69
N ALA A 19 -25.05 16.23 -25.59
CA ALA A 19 -24.26 17.13 -24.75
C ALA A 19 -24.61 16.99 -23.25
N ILE A 20 -25.84 16.60 -22.93
CA ILE A 20 -26.34 16.41 -21.55
C ILE A 20 -26.02 15.01 -21.01
N THR A 21 -25.65 14.04 -21.85
CA THR A 21 -25.23 12.70 -21.39
C THR A 21 -23.94 12.75 -20.57
N SER A 22 -24.12 12.86 -19.24
CA SER A 22 -23.24 12.44 -18.15
C SER A 22 -21.82 13.03 -18.18
N ALA A 23 -21.59 14.05 -17.35
CA ALA A 23 -20.27 14.35 -16.81
C ALA A 23 -19.80 13.19 -15.92
N LYS A 24 -19.42 12.07 -16.55
CA LYS A 24 -18.85 10.90 -15.88
C LYS A 24 -17.56 11.35 -15.20
N LEU A 25 -17.48 11.19 -13.88
CA LEU A 25 -16.28 11.51 -13.10
C LEU A 25 -15.06 10.80 -13.73
N ARG A 26 -14.15 11.57 -14.33
CA ARG A 26 -12.91 11.07 -14.94
C ARG A 26 -11.77 11.27 -13.95
N CYS A 27 -11.12 10.18 -13.57
CA CYS A 27 -9.98 10.21 -12.68
C CYS A 27 -8.70 10.65 -13.42
N ARG A 28 -7.76 11.23 -12.68
CA ARG A 28 -6.47 11.67 -13.23
C ARG A 28 -5.56 10.47 -13.51
N LYS A 29 -4.39 10.73 -14.09
CA LYS A 29 -3.35 9.71 -14.30
C LYS A 29 -3.01 9.02 -12.97
N ASN A 30 -2.90 7.69 -13.01
CA ASN A 30 -2.62 6.82 -11.86
C ASN A 30 -3.71 6.79 -10.78
N GLU A 31 -4.92 7.21 -11.10
CA GLU A 31 -6.09 7.12 -10.22
C GLU A 31 -7.13 6.13 -10.78
N VAL A 32 -7.93 5.56 -9.89
CA VAL A 32 -9.07 4.69 -10.21
C VAL A 32 -10.31 5.19 -9.50
N LEU A 33 -11.46 5.11 -10.18
CA LEU A 33 -12.75 5.45 -9.57
C LEU A 33 -13.18 4.31 -8.64
N VAL A 34 -13.38 4.64 -7.37
CA VAL A 34 -13.91 3.69 -6.38
C VAL A 34 -15.28 4.19 -5.95
N MET A 35 -16.31 3.35 -6.13
CA MET A 35 -17.70 3.72 -5.87
C MET A 35 -18.03 3.79 -4.37
N ASN A 36 -17.44 2.89 -3.58
CA ASN A 36 -17.61 2.83 -2.13
C ASN A 36 -16.23 2.84 -1.45
N PRO A 37 -15.54 3.99 -1.40
CA PRO A 37 -14.21 4.05 -0.82
C PRO A 37 -14.29 3.95 0.70
N THR A 38 -13.25 3.39 1.33
CA THR A 38 -13.04 3.52 2.77
C THR A 38 -12.36 4.85 3.09
N PRO A 39 -12.39 5.32 4.35
CA PRO A 39 -11.58 6.48 4.78
C PRO A 39 -10.09 6.31 4.43
N CYS A 40 -9.60 5.07 4.48
CA CYS A 40 -8.21 4.68 4.17
C CYS A 40 -7.94 4.40 2.69
N ALA A 41 -8.92 4.58 1.80
CA ALA A 41 -8.78 4.17 0.40
C ALA A 41 -7.77 5.03 -0.37
N ASP A 42 -7.57 6.29 0.05
CA ASP A 42 -6.58 7.16 -0.58
C ASP A 42 -5.28 7.12 0.21
N ARG A 43 -4.19 6.78 -0.46
CA ARG A 43 -2.85 6.68 0.14
C ARG A 43 -2.11 7.96 -0.09
N VAL A 44 -1.44 8.46 0.93
CA VAL A 44 -0.68 9.71 0.85
C VAL A 44 0.77 9.42 1.23
N CYS A 45 1.72 10.01 0.49
CA CYS A 45 3.11 9.93 0.90
C CYS A 45 3.27 10.60 2.28
N PRO A 46 3.95 9.95 3.23
CA PRO A 46 4.13 10.50 4.56
C PRO A 46 4.94 11.79 4.47
N ARG A 47 4.59 12.77 5.31
CA ARG A 47 5.31 14.04 5.41
C ARG A 47 6.34 14.05 6.53
N ASN A 48 6.15 13.18 7.52
CA ASN A 48 6.98 13.00 8.70
C ASN A 48 6.60 11.67 9.40
N ALA A 49 7.37 11.28 10.41
CA ALA A 49 7.14 10.05 11.18
C ALA A 49 5.82 10.02 11.96
N LYS A 50 5.18 11.16 12.23
CA LYS A 50 3.84 11.22 12.86
C LYS A 50 2.77 10.81 11.86
N ALA A 51 2.75 11.42 10.68
CA ALA A 51 1.82 11.11 9.60
C ALA A 51 1.92 9.64 9.15
N LEU A 52 3.10 9.04 9.29
CA LEU A 52 3.33 7.62 9.04
C LEU A 52 2.56 6.70 10.00
N ARG A 53 2.56 7.03 11.31
CA ARG A 53 1.89 6.25 12.36
C ARG A 53 0.37 6.43 12.34
N GLU A 54 -0.08 7.59 11.87
CA GLU A 54 -1.49 7.95 11.77
C GLU A 54 -2.13 7.55 10.43
N ALA A 55 -1.39 6.84 9.56
CA ALA A 55 -1.69 6.72 8.13
C ALA A 55 -3.06 6.10 7.80
N CYS A 56 -3.71 5.37 8.73
CA CYS A 56 -5.17 5.30 8.79
C CYS A 56 -5.66 4.53 10.03
N ILE A 57 -6.38 5.20 10.93
CA ILE A 57 -7.08 4.58 12.06
C ILE A 57 -8.54 5.03 11.97
N THR A 58 -9.36 4.38 11.15
CA THR A 58 -10.79 4.74 11.06
C THR A 58 -11.64 3.50 10.77
N PRO A 59 -12.80 3.32 11.43
CA PRO A 59 -13.68 2.20 11.19
C PRO A 59 -14.17 2.14 9.74
N SER A 60 -14.17 0.94 9.17
CA SER A 60 -14.50 0.63 7.76
C SER A 60 -15.97 0.77 7.39
N HIS A 61 -16.85 1.17 8.31
CA HIS A 61 -18.31 1.14 8.11
C HIS A 61 -18.92 2.44 7.55
N ILE A 62 -18.11 3.46 7.29
CA ILE A 62 -18.59 4.72 6.72
C ILE A 62 -18.77 4.54 5.21
N LYS A 63 -20.01 4.63 4.72
CA LYS A 63 -20.30 4.74 3.29
C LYS A 63 -19.88 6.13 2.80
N LEU A 64 -18.90 6.18 1.92
CA LEU A 64 -18.42 7.41 1.29
C LEU A 64 -18.90 7.49 -0.16
N PRO A 65 -19.10 8.70 -0.71
CA PRO A 65 -19.44 8.86 -2.11
C PRO A 65 -18.32 8.36 -3.04
N PRO A 66 -18.63 8.04 -4.31
CA PRO A 66 -17.62 7.66 -5.30
C PRO A 66 -16.51 8.70 -5.40
N LYS A 67 -15.25 8.25 -5.38
CA LYS A 67 -14.08 9.14 -5.51
C LYS A 67 -12.94 8.49 -6.27
N CYS A 68 -12.09 9.32 -6.87
CA CYS A 68 -10.84 8.89 -7.47
C CYS A 68 -9.78 8.68 -6.38
N VAL A 69 -9.21 7.48 -6.31
CA VAL A 69 -8.12 7.15 -5.38
C VAL A 69 -6.88 6.74 -6.15
N CYS A 70 -5.71 6.88 -5.55
CA CYS A 70 -4.49 6.34 -6.16
C CYS A 70 -4.62 4.83 -6.38
N ARG A 71 -4.22 4.36 -7.57
CA ARG A 71 -4.22 2.94 -7.90
C ARG A 71 -3.23 2.16 -7.02
N PHE A 72 -3.28 0.83 -7.09
CA PHE A 72 -2.39 -0.06 -6.34
C PHE A 72 -0.90 0.32 -6.52
N ASN A 73 -0.16 0.43 -5.40
CA ASN A 73 1.24 0.89 -5.33
C ASN A 73 1.50 2.32 -5.84
N TYR A 74 0.48 3.17 -5.79
CA TYR A 74 0.61 4.62 -5.93
C TYR A 74 0.17 5.33 -4.66
N SER A 75 0.84 6.43 -4.36
CA SER A 75 0.55 7.32 -3.24
C SER A 75 0.50 8.77 -3.71
N ARG A 76 -0.39 9.55 -3.11
CA ARG A 76 -0.56 10.96 -3.44
C ARG A 76 0.59 11.79 -2.87
N ASP A 77 1.27 12.53 -3.74
CA ASP A 77 2.33 13.47 -3.36
C ASP A 77 1.76 14.78 -2.77
N ARG A 78 2.65 15.67 -2.34
CA ARG A 78 2.25 16.99 -1.79
C ARG A 78 1.57 17.90 -2.82
N ARG A 79 1.72 17.62 -4.12
CA ARG A 79 1.08 18.34 -5.23
C ARG A 79 -0.26 17.71 -5.64
N GLY A 80 -0.72 16.70 -4.90
CA GLY A 80 -1.99 16.03 -5.17
C GLY A 80 -1.93 15.00 -6.30
N ARG A 81 -0.75 14.60 -6.78
CA ARG A 81 -0.56 13.64 -7.87
C ARG A 81 -0.26 12.25 -7.33
N CYS A 82 -0.86 11.22 -7.91
CA CYS A 82 -0.51 9.83 -7.60
C CYS A 82 0.81 9.45 -8.28
N ILE A 83 1.86 9.29 -7.46
CA ILE A 83 3.21 8.83 -7.87
C ILE A 83 3.42 7.38 -7.40
N PRO A 84 4.34 6.62 -7.99
CA PRO A 84 4.68 5.30 -7.47
C PRO A 84 5.07 5.40 -5.99
N THR A 85 4.54 4.53 -5.14
CA THR A 85 4.74 4.62 -3.68
C THR A 85 6.22 4.55 -3.31
N HIS A 86 7.03 3.76 -4.03
CA HIS A 86 8.48 3.70 -3.83
C HIS A 86 9.21 5.01 -4.16
N SER A 87 8.56 5.95 -4.87
CA SER A 87 9.07 7.29 -5.17
C SER A 87 8.60 8.35 -4.15
N CYS A 88 7.93 7.95 -3.05
CA CYS A 88 7.61 8.88 -1.98
C CYS A 88 8.89 9.51 -1.42
N PRO A 89 8.91 10.84 -1.18
CA PRO A 89 10.09 11.52 -0.68
C PRO A 89 10.49 10.99 0.70
N PRO A 90 11.79 10.91 0.99
CA PRO A 90 12.27 10.46 2.29
C PRO A 90 11.82 11.40 3.40
N ILE A 91 11.58 10.82 4.58
CA ILE A 91 11.29 11.54 5.82
C ILE A 91 12.34 11.21 6.86
N ALA A 92 12.50 12.10 7.86
CA ALA A 92 13.31 11.79 9.02
C ALA A 92 12.64 10.69 9.87
N CYS A 93 13.43 9.67 10.20
CA CYS A 93 13.08 8.59 11.12
C CYS A 93 13.88 8.73 12.42
N GLY A 94 13.60 7.88 13.41
CA GLY A 94 14.27 7.89 14.71
C GLY A 94 15.72 7.41 14.64
N HIS A 95 16.33 7.27 15.82
CA HIS A 95 17.69 6.76 15.95
C HIS A 95 17.79 5.32 15.44
N ASN A 96 18.81 5.03 14.62
CA ASN A 96 19.03 3.75 13.93
C ASN A 96 17.84 3.28 13.08
N GLU A 97 17.01 4.21 12.61
CA GLU A 97 15.93 3.94 11.68
C GLU A 97 16.20 4.63 10.33
N ILE A 98 15.79 3.97 9.25
CA ILE A 98 15.81 4.50 7.90
C ILE A 98 14.39 4.54 7.35
N PHE A 99 14.09 5.55 6.54
CA PHE A 99 12.83 5.57 5.82
C PHE A 99 12.90 4.62 4.64
N ASP A 100 11.92 3.72 4.55
CA ASP A 100 11.74 2.83 3.42
C ASP A 100 10.31 2.99 2.89
N ALA A 101 10.21 3.47 1.64
CA ALA A 101 8.92 3.72 1.00
C ALA A 101 8.21 2.43 0.55
N CYS A 102 8.97 1.34 0.36
CA CYS A 102 8.42 0.05 -0.02
C CYS A 102 9.25 -1.09 0.60
N PRO A 103 9.14 -1.27 1.92
CA PRO A 103 9.96 -2.22 2.64
C PRO A 103 9.70 -3.66 2.20
N PRO A 104 10.75 -4.50 2.13
CA PRO A 104 10.54 -5.93 2.01
C PRO A 104 9.78 -6.44 3.23
N GLN A 105 8.95 -7.46 3.02
CA GLN A 105 8.19 -8.12 4.10
C GLN A 105 9.09 -8.94 5.04
N CYS A 106 10.33 -9.19 4.63
CA CYS A 106 11.22 -10.14 5.27
C CYS A 106 12.69 -9.72 5.07
N PRO A 107 13.54 -9.78 6.11
CA PRO A 107 13.16 -10.05 7.50
C PRO A 107 12.31 -8.92 8.08
N SER A 108 11.47 -9.27 9.08
CA SER A 108 10.90 -8.29 9.99
C SER A 108 12.03 -7.57 10.71
N ASP A 109 11.82 -6.32 11.09
CA ASP A 109 12.77 -5.62 11.96
C ASP A 109 12.66 -6.09 13.41
N ASP A 110 11.70 -6.93 13.79
CA ASP A 110 11.60 -7.44 15.17
C ASP A 110 12.77 -8.37 15.53
N CYS A 111 13.32 -8.21 16.74
CA CYS A 111 14.44 -9.05 17.22
C CYS A 111 14.15 -10.56 17.19
N SER A 112 12.89 -11.00 17.30
CA SER A 112 12.52 -12.42 17.18
C SER A 112 12.81 -13.02 15.80
N GLN A 113 12.96 -12.18 14.77
CA GLN A 113 13.26 -12.59 13.40
C GLN A 113 14.63 -12.08 12.92
N ALA A 114 15.47 -11.63 13.84
CA ALA A 114 16.75 -11.08 13.51
C ALA A 114 17.67 -12.12 12.87
N THR A 115 18.32 -11.75 11.76
CA THR A 115 19.28 -12.59 11.04
C THR A 115 20.61 -11.88 10.95
N PRO A 116 21.76 -12.55 11.17
CA PRO A 116 23.07 -11.88 11.12
C PRO A 116 23.32 -11.14 9.79
N SER A 117 22.81 -11.70 8.68
CA SER A 117 22.99 -11.17 7.33
C SER A 117 21.96 -10.11 6.92
N GLY A 118 20.90 -9.90 7.71
CA GLY A 118 19.74 -9.10 7.31
C GLY A 118 18.97 -9.68 6.11
N ARG A 119 19.28 -10.91 5.70
CA ARG A 119 18.61 -11.59 4.59
C ARG A 119 17.38 -12.33 5.10
N CYS A 120 16.38 -12.42 4.23
CA CYS A 120 15.19 -13.21 4.49
C CYS A 120 15.56 -14.70 4.59
N PRO A 121 15.18 -15.42 5.67
CA PRO A 121 15.48 -16.84 5.82
C PRO A 121 14.62 -17.74 4.93
N ILE A 122 13.56 -17.20 4.31
CA ILE A 122 12.64 -17.95 3.44
C ILE A 122 13.11 -17.79 1.99
N VAL A 123 13.67 -18.85 1.42
CA VAL A 123 13.97 -18.97 -0.01
C VAL A 123 12.68 -19.39 -0.73
N GLY A 124 12.25 -18.66 -1.77
CA GLY A 124 11.19 -19.14 -2.68
C GLY A 124 9.86 -18.37 -2.72
N ARG A 125 9.70 -17.23 -2.04
CA ARG A 125 8.56 -16.30 -2.29
C ARG A 125 8.92 -15.17 -3.24
N ILE A 126 9.64 -15.49 -4.31
CA ILE A 126 9.97 -14.55 -5.39
C ILE A 126 8.72 -14.41 -6.26
N GLY A 127 8.17 -13.19 -6.40
CA GLY A 127 7.06 -12.91 -7.31
C GLY A 127 5.70 -12.59 -6.67
N ILE A 128 5.58 -12.57 -5.33
CA ILE A 128 4.36 -12.03 -4.69
C ILE A 128 4.40 -10.51 -4.78
N VAL A 129 3.50 -9.93 -5.59
CA VAL A 129 3.34 -8.48 -5.68
C VAL A 129 2.75 -7.98 -4.36
N THR A 130 3.62 -7.50 -3.47
CA THR A 130 3.18 -6.89 -2.22
C THR A 130 2.82 -5.44 -2.40
N GLN A 131 1.95 -5.00 -1.51
CA GLN A 131 1.56 -3.61 -1.43
C GLN A 131 2.60 -2.82 -0.64
N CYS A 132 3.19 -1.81 -1.27
CA CYS A 132 4.11 -0.91 -0.61
C CYS A 132 3.40 -0.18 0.53
N ARG A 133 3.99 -0.26 1.73
CA ARG A 133 3.59 0.50 2.91
C ARG A 133 4.81 1.26 3.42
N PRO A 134 4.93 2.57 3.14
CA PRO A 134 6.02 3.37 3.66
C PRO A 134 6.13 3.20 5.17
N GLN A 135 7.34 3.06 5.69
CA GLN A 135 7.59 3.00 7.14
C GLN A 135 9.00 3.48 7.50
N CYS A 136 9.21 3.79 8.78
CA CYS A 136 10.54 3.86 9.37
C CYS A 136 10.88 2.44 9.80
N ARG A 137 11.93 1.90 9.20
CA ARG A 137 12.42 0.54 9.44
C ARG A 137 13.79 0.62 10.12
N CYS A 138 14.17 -0.39 10.89
CA CYS A 138 15.52 -0.39 11.46
C CYS A 138 16.57 -0.37 10.34
N ALA A 139 17.66 0.36 10.58
CA ALA A 139 18.80 0.42 9.68
C ALA A 139 19.40 -0.98 9.47
N TYR A 140 20.24 -1.10 8.44
CA TYR A 140 20.93 -2.37 8.18
C TYR A 140 21.69 -2.85 9.44
N HIS A 141 21.63 -4.16 9.71
CA HIS A 141 22.13 -4.78 10.95
C HIS A 141 21.56 -4.26 12.28
N HIS A 142 20.36 -3.67 12.26
CA HIS A 142 19.63 -3.30 13.46
C HIS A 142 18.24 -3.93 13.49
N TRP A 143 17.75 -4.21 14.70
CA TRP A 143 16.45 -4.80 14.96
C TRP A 143 15.77 -4.15 16.15
N ARG A 144 14.45 -4.14 16.13
CA ARG A 144 13.57 -3.55 17.10
C ARG A 144 13.45 -4.46 18.32
N LYS A 145 13.91 -3.93 19.45
CA LYS A 145 13.73 -4.47 20.80
C LYS A 145 13.07 -3.38 21.64
N ASN A 146 11.92 -3.67 22.25
CA ASN A 146 11.19 -2.70 23.07
C ASN A 146 10.98 -1.33 22.39
N ASN A 147 10.60 -1.35 21.10
CA ASN A 147 10.43 -0.16 20.26
C ASN A 147 11.70 0.65 19.92
N VAL A 148 12.88 0.12 20.18
CA VAL A 148 14.16 0.76 19.83
C VAL A 148 14.97 -0.13 18.89
N CYS A 149 15.57 0.45 17.85
CA CYS A 149 16.47 -0.27 16.96
C CYS A 149 17.85 -0.43 17.60
N VAL A 150 18.22 -1.68 17.86
CA VAL A 150 19.48 -2.09 18.49
C VAL A 150 20.29 -2.99 17.53
N PRO A 151 21.62 -3.06 17.66
CA PRO A 151 22.44 -4.01 16.92
C PRO A 151 22.02 -5.48 17.15
N TYR A 152 22.31 -6.36 16.18
CA TYR A 152 21.97 -7.79 16.20
C TYR A 152 22.28 -8.47 17.55
N GLU A 153 23.46 -8.17 18.09
CA GLU A 153 24.04 -8.78 19.28
C GLU A 153 23.19 -8.52 20.52
N GLN A 154 22.40 -7.44 20.51
CA GLN A 154 21.54 -7.04 21.62
C GLN A 154 20.16 -7.70 21.58
N CYS A 155 19.83 -8.47 20.54
CA CYS A 155 18.53 -9.12 20.42
C CYS A 155 18.35 -10.32 21.36
N ASN A 156 19.41 -10.85 21.99
CA ASN A 156 19.38 -12.03 22.88
C ASN A 156 18.57 -13.20 22.28
N ILE A 157 18.72 -13.42 20.97
CA ILE A 157 17.95 -14.44 20.25
C ILE A 157 18.45 -15.79 20.75
N THR A 158 17.62 -16.52 21.50
CA THR A 158 17.89 -17.92 21.74
C THR A 158 17.76 -18.64 20.40
N PRO A 159 18.71 -19.51 20.01
CA PRO A 159 18.54 -20.32 18.81
C PRO A 159 17.22 -21.07 18.96
N ILE A 160 16.29 -20.87 18.04
CA ILE A 160 15.11 -21.72 17.93
C ILE A 160 15.68 -23.12 17.70
N LYS A 161 15.66 -23.99 18.73
CA LYS A 161 15.89 -25.42 18.52
C LYS A 161 14.82 -25.83 17.51
N ARG A 162 15.23 -25.99 16.25
CA ARG A 162 14.41 -26.69 15.27
C ARG A 162 14.41 -28.14 15.73
N GLU A 163 13.50 -28.47 16.64
CA GLU A 163 13.11 -29.86 16.83
C GLU A 163 12.64 -30.31 15.44
N PRO A 164 13.30 -31.30 14.81
CA PRO A 164 12.87 -31.78 13.52
C PRO A 164 11.44 -32.26 13.69
N ARG A 165 10.48 -31.60 13.03
CA ARG A 165 9.15 -32.19 12.86
C ARG A 165 9.36 -33.45 12.02
N SER A 166 9.42 -34.59 12.69
CA SER A 166 9.39 -35.89 12.05
C SER A 166 8.11 -35.96 11.22
N CYS A 167 8.25 -35.93 9.90
CA CYS A 167 7.19 -36.36 9.02
C CYS A 167 7.09 -37.88 9.18
N ASN A 168 6.38 -38.35 10.20
CA ASN A 168 5.97 -39.74 10.25
C ASN A 168 4.93 -39.93 9.15
N ALA A 169 5.38 -40.42 7.99
CA ALA A 169 4.51 -40.96 6.99
C ALA A 169 3.78 -42.16 7.62
N THR A 170 2.48 -42.02 7.87
CA THR A 170 1.61 -43.18 8.02
C THR A 170 1.65 -43.91 6.68
N THR A 171 2.39 -45.00 6.61
CA THR A 171 2.23 -45.98 5.53
C THR A 171 0.81 -46.55 5.65
N GLU A 172 -0.03 -46.22 4.68
CA GLU A 172 -1.24 -46.96 4.37
C GLU A 172 -0.85 -48.43 4.15
N ASN A 173 -1.45 -49.33 4.94
CA ASN A 173 -1.41 -50.76 4.66
C ASN A 173 -2.31 -51.05 3.46
N ILE A 174 -1.74 -51.87 2.57
CA ILE A 174 -2.33 -52.54 1.41
C ILE A 174 -3.61 -53.30 1.80
#